data_AF-A0A3M1AXH7-F1
#
_entry.id   AF-A0A3M1AXH7-F1
#
_cell.length_a   1.000
_cell.length_b   1.000
_cell.length_c   1.000
_cell.angle_alpha   90.00
_cell.angle_beta   90.00
_cell.angle_gamma   90.00
#
_symmetry.space_group_name_H-M   'P 1'
#
loop_
_entity.id
_entity.type
_entity.pdbx_description
1 polymer ?
#
loop_
_entity_poly.entity_id
_entity_poly.type
_entity_poly.pdbx_seq_one_letter_code
_entity_poly.pdbx_strand_id
1 'polypeptide(L)'
;QEQAEVPHHLLGILDPAEQVDAAWYVEQARAAAEEIEQRGRRVFFVGGAPFYLRALRFGLFALPAVDPERRRALIEEAARLGTTVLHERLRRIDPKRAAEIHPNDRYRIVRALEIHATSGLPPSELYARHQASPPPSWPRLVIGLDRPRDELYRRIDERVERMIEEGLVAEVAGLLSGGLSADAPGLRALGYRQIVAHLRGECSLSEAVASIQRETRRFAKRQLTWFRKDPEIVWFHPDAIDAIEGAVAGFFAQPFASPFRRGERGGAGKEAG
;
A
#
# COMPACT_ATOMS: atom_id res chain seq x y z
N GLN A 1 -0.30 -21.10 -12.79
CA GLN A 1 0.99 -21.68 -13.22
C GLN A 1 2.14 -21.09 -12.40
N GLU A 2 2.31 -19.77 -12.38
CA GLU A 2 3.40 -19.09 -11.62
C GLU A 2 3.41 -19.37 -10.10
N GLN A 3 2.24 -19.41 -9.44
CA GLN A 3 2.15 -19.72 -8.00
C GLN A 3 2.62 -21.15 -7.66
N ALA A 4 2.64 -22.06 -8.63
CA ALA A 4 3.15 -23.42 -8.43
C ALA A 4 4.69 -23.47 -8.44
N GLU A 5 5.35 -22.49 -9.06
CA GLU A 5 6.81 -22.39 -9.11
C GLU A 5 7.36 -21.68 -7.86
N VAL A 6 6.73 -20.56 -7.47
CA VAL A 6 7.08 -19.81 -6.25
C VAL A 6 5.81 -19.50 -5.46
N PRO A 7 5.65 -20.04 -4.23
CA PRO A 7 4.49 -19.74 -3.41
C PRO A 7 4.41 -18.24 -3.08
N HIS A 8 3.31 -17.61 -3.47
CA HIS A 8 3.01 -16.22 -3.12
C HIS A 8 2.11 -16.20 -1.88
N HIS A 9 2.62 -15.61 -0.80
CA HIS A 9 1.83 -15.40 0.42
C HIS A 9 0.95 -14.14 0.28
N LEU A 10 -0.14 -14.08 1.04
CA LEU A 10 -1.11 -12.97 1.07
C LEU A 10 -1.87 -12.72 -0.24
N LEU A 11 -2.07 -13.77 -1.04
CA LEU A 11 -2.85 -13.74 -2.27
C LEU A 11 -4.08 -14.65 -2.13
N GLY A 12 -5.26 -14.14 -2.48
CA GLY A 12 -6.52 -14.91 -2.39
C GLY A 12 -7.01 -15.20 -0.96
N ILE A 13 -6.60 -14.38 0.01
CA ILE A 13 -6.88 -14.60 1.45
C ILE A 13 -7.96 -13.67 2.04
N LEU A 14 -8.57 -12.81 1.22
CA LEU A 14 -9.60 -11.85 1.64
C LEU A 14 -10.80 -11.95 0.70
N ASP A 15 -12.00 -11.79 1.27
CA ASP A 15 -13.20 -11.57 0.48
C ASP A 15 -13.18 -10.15 -0.12
N PRO A 16 -13.59 -9.96 -1.38
CA PRO A 16 -13.63 -8.63 -2.02
C PRO A 16 -14.49 -7.58 -1.29
N ALA A 17 -15.41 -7.99 -0.42
CA ALA A 17 -16.22 -7.10 0.43
C ALA A 17 -15.45 -6.61 1.66
N GLU A 18 -14.37 -7.27 2.05
CA GLU A 18 -13.60 -6.94 3.25
C GLU A 18 -12.68 -5.75 3.02
N GLN A 19 -12.65 -4.85 4.00
CA GLN A 19 -11.71 -3.73 4.04
C GLN A 19 -10.61 -4.02 5.05
N VAL A 20 -9.38 -4.11 4.56
CA VAL A 20 -8.18 -4.17 5.41
C VAL A 20 -7.39 -2.87 5.33
N ASP A 21 -6.45 -2.71 6.25
CA ASP A 21 -5.52 -1.60 6.28
C ASP A 21 -4.06 -2.08 6.33
N ALA A 22 -3.14 -1.13 6.45
CA ALA A 22 -1.73 -1.45 6.51
C ALA A 22 -1.33 -2.18 7.81
N ALA A 23 -2.06 -2.00 8.92
CA ALA A 23 -1.79 -2.71 10.18
C ALA A 23 -2.01 -4.19 10.03
N TRP A 24 -3.17 -4.54 9.48
CA TRP A 24 -3.45 -5.91 9.10
C TRP A 24 -2.37 -6.46 8.16
N TYR A 25 -1.98 -5.73 7.11
CA TYR A 25 -0.92 -6.20 6.20
C TYR A 25 0.41 -6.44 6.90
N VAL A 26 0.85 -5.54 7.77
CA VAL A 26 2.14 -5.69 8.49
C VAL A 26 2.11 -6.93 9.39
N GLU A 27 1.01 -7.18 10.09
CA GLU A 27 0.84 -8.36 10.91
C GLU A 27 0.93 -9.64 10.06
N GLN A 28 0.14 -9.73 8.99
CA GLN A 28 0.10 -10.90 8.12
C GLN A 28 1.42 -11.12 7.37
N ALA A 29 2.05 -10.04 6.88
CA ALA A 29 3.34 -10.11 6.18
C ALA A 29 4.46 -10.56 7.12
N ARG A 30 4.43 -10.15 8.39
CA ARG A 30 5.36 -10.65 9.41
C ARG A 30 5.12 -12.11 9.70
N ALA A 31 3.88 -12.54 9.96
CA ALA A 31 3.56 -13.94 10.21
C ALA A 31 4.04 -14.85 9.05
N ALA A 32 3.75 -14.47 7.81
CA ALA A 32 4.23 -15.19 6.63
C ALA A 32 5.77 -15.23 6.55
N ALA A 33 6.45 -14.13 6.87
CA ALA A 33 7.91 -14.09 6.92
C ALA A 33 8.48 -15.02 7.99
N GLU A 34 7.90 -15.05 9.20
CA GLU A 34 8.29 -15.99 10.28
C GLU A 34 8.17 -17.45 9.78
N GLU A 35 7.06 -17.82 9.14
CA GLU A 35 6.83 -19.17 8.61
C GLU A 35 7.80 -19.55 7.46
N ILE A 36 8.10 -18.62 6.56
CA ILE A 36 9.08 -18.84 5.48
C ILE A 36 10.46 -19.11 6.08
N GLU A 37 10.88 -18.33 7.05
CA GLU A 37 12.21 -18.45 7.65
C GLU A 37 12.35 -19.67 8.56
N GLN A 38 11.28 -20.08 9.25
CA GLN A 38 11.24 -21.34 10.00
C GLN A 38 11.48 -22.56 9.10
N ARG A 39 11.10 -22.47 7.82
CA ARG A 39 11.39 -23.48 6.78
C ARG A 39 12.80 -23.35 6.19
N GLY A 40 13.65 -22.48 6.74
CA GLY A 40 15.01 -22.24 6.25
C GLY A 40 15.05 -21.52 4.89
N ARG A 41 13.96 -20.83 4.49
CA ARG A 41 13.87 -20.10 3.22
C ARG A 41 14.08 -18.60 3.44
N ARG A 42 14.41 -17.90 2.35
CA ARG A 42 14.60 -16.45 2.32
C ARG A 42 13.29 -15.75 1.94
N VAL A 43 13.03 -14.61 2.55
CA VAL A 43 11.80 -13.83 2.34
C VAL A 43 12.02 -12.76 1.30
N PHE A 44 11.11 -12.68 0.33
CA PHE A 44 11.03 -11.59 -0.64
C PHE A 44 9.69 -10.88 -0.47
N PHE A 45 9.72 -9.59 -0.16
CA PHE A 45 8.53 -8.75 -0.17
C PHE A 45 8.41 -8.11 -1.55
N VAL A 46 7.49 -8.62 -2.38
CA VAL A 46 7.24 -8.13 -3.74
C VAL A 46 5.93 -7.37 -3.80
N GLY A 47 5.92 -6.21 -4.47
CA GLY A 47 4.69 -5.46 -4.68
C GLY A 47 4.89 -3.97 -4.98
N GLY A 48 3.79 -3.35 -5.40
CA GLY A 48 3.74 -1.93 -5.78
C GLY A 48 3.01 -1.04 -4.78
N ALA A 49 2.69 -1.49 -3.57
CA ALA A 49 1.96 -0.68 -2.58
C ALA A 49 2.95 0.06 -1.66
N PRO A 50 3.44 1.26 -2.02
CA PRO A 50 4.53 1.93 -1.30
C PRO A 50 4.25 2.13 0.19
N PHE A 51 3.00 2.50 0.53
CA PHE A 51 2.58 2.72 1.90
C PHE A 51 2.68 1.44 2.76
N TYR A 52 2.31 0.29 2.19
CA TYR A 52 2.32 -1.00 2.87
C TYR A 52 3.76 -1.49 3.09
N LEU A 53 4.62 -1.35 2.07
CA LEU A 53 6.05 -1.64 2.21
C LEU A 53 6.74 -0.71 3.21
N ARG A 54 6.35 0.58 3.26
CA ARG A 54 6.85 1.52 4.28
C ARG A 54 6.46 1.08 5.67
N ALA A 55 5.18 0.75 5.85
CA ALA A 55 4.61 0.30 7.12
C ALA A 55 5.34 -0.94 7.64
N LEU A 56 5.66 -1.88 6.75
CA LEU A 56 6.45 -3.05 7.10
C LEU A 56 7.90 -2.68 7.49
N ARG A 57 8.55 -1.82 6.71
CA ARG A 57 9.97 -1.44 6.89
C ARG A 57 10.22 -0.58 8.12
N PHE A 58 9.34 0.37 8.40
CA PHE A 58 9.55 1.41 9.39
C PHE A 58 8.56 1.33 10.55
N GLY A 59 7.71 0.31 10.57
CA GLY A 59 6.59 0.21 11.49
C GLY A 59 5.41 1.07 11.05
N LEU A 60 4.27 0.80 11.67
CA LEU A 60 3.12 1.67 11.57
C LEU A 60 3.10 2.63 12.72
N PHE A 61 2.72 3.84 12.35
CA PHE A 61 2.22 4.80 13.29
C PHE A 61 1.04 4.17 14.08
N ALA A 62 1.08 4.21 15.42
CA ALA A 62 -0.05 3.85 16.27
C ALA A 62 -1.14 4.93 16.23
N LEU A 63 -1.87 5.04 15.09
CA LEU A 63 -2.96 6.02 14.90
C LEU A 63 -4.14 5.50 15.69
N PRO A 64 -4.90 6.39 16.34
CA PRO A 64 -6.20 5.99 16.81
C PRO A 64 -6.94 5.29 15.66
N ALA A 65 -7.62 4.20 16.02
CA ALA A 65 -8.47 3.48 15.09
C ALA A 65 -9.44 4.47 14.41
N VAL A 66 -9.79 4.17 13.16
CA VAL A 66 -10.83 4.93 12.46
C VAL A 66 -12.12 4.78 13.26
N ASP A 67 -12.75 5.92 13.58
CA ASP A 67 -14.10 5.97 14.13
C ASP A 67 -15.04 6.26 12.96
N PRO A 68 -15.79 5.25 12.45
CA PRO A 68 -16.58 5.39 11.24
C PRO A 68 -17.63 6.50 11.33
N GLU A 69 -18.23 6.71 12.51
CA GLU A 69 -19.25 7.73 12.72
C GLU A 69 -18.64 9.13 12.69
N ARG A 70 -17.50 9.32 13.38
CA ARG A 70 -16.77 10.60 13.32
C ARG A 70 -16.29 10.92 11.91
N ARG A 71 -15.79 9.91 11.19
CA ARG A 71 -15.35 10.08 9.81
C ARG A 71 -16.51 10.51 8.92
N ARG A 72 -17.68 9.86 9.06
CA ARG A 72 -18.89 10.22 8.31
C ARG A 72 -19.30 11.66 8.61
N ALA A 73 -19.37 12.03 9.88
CA ALA A 73 -19.71 13.40 10.30
C ALA A 73 -18.75 14.46 9.72
N LEU A 74 -17.44 14.20 9.72
CA LEU A 74 -16.45 15.11 9.12
C LEU A 74 -16.57 15.21 7.59
N ILE A 75 -16.93 14.11 6.91
CA ILE A 75 -17.16 14.10 5.46
C ILE A 75 -18.41 14.93 5.13
N GLU A 76 -19.49 14.77 5.89
CA GLU A 76 -20.72 15.54 5.74
C GLU A 76 -20.50 17.02 6.04
N GLU A 77 -19.74 17.34 7.09
CA GLU A 77 -19.33 18.71 7.41
C GLU A 77 -18.53 19.33 6.26
N ALA A 78 -17.58 18.58 5.68
CA ALA A 78 -16.80 19.03 4.53
C ALA A 78 -17.67 19.30 3.29
N ALA A 79 -18.72 18.48 3.09
CA ALA A 79 -19.66 18.64 1.98
C ALA A 79 -20.55 19.88 2.18
N ARG A 80 -20.96 20.16 3.42
CA ARG A 80 -21.85 21.29 3.76
C ARG A 80 -21.12 22.63 3.84
N LEU A 81 -19.95 22.67 4.48
CA LEU A 81 -19.21 23.91 4.77
C LEU A 81 -18.07 24.19 3.79
N GLY A 82 -17.70 23.20 2.99
CA GLY A 82 -16.53 23.26 2.10
C GLY A 82 -15.24 22.85 2.79
N THR A 83 -14.32 22.29 2.01
CA THR A 83 -13.07 21.72 2.52
C THR A 83 -12.12 22.79 3.07
N THR A 84 -12.16 24.01 2.53
CA THR A 84 -11.36 25.15 3.03
C THR A 84 -11.66 25.49 4.48
N VAL A 85 -12.93 25.40 4.92
CA VAL A 85 -13.32 25.67 6.32
C VAL A 85 -12.67 24.64 7.25
N LEU A 86 -12.69 23.36 6.86
CA LEU A 86 -12.02 22.31 7.61
C LEU A 86 -10.50 22.47 7.59
N HIS A 87 -9.92 22.96 6.50
CA HIS A 87 -8.49 23.26 6.43
C HIS A 87 -8.09 24.37 7.42
N GLU A 88 -8.88 25.44 7.53
CA GLU A 88 -8.65 26.49 8.53
C GLU A 88 -8.82 25.98 9.96
N ARG A 89 -9.80 25.08 10.21
CA ARG A 89 -9.91 24.38 11.49
C ARG A 89 -8.67 23.56 11.79
N LEU A 90 -8.15 22.81 10.81
CA LEU A 90 -6.91 22.07 10.94
C LEU A 90 -5.72 23.00 11.20
N ARG A 91 -5.65 24.16 10.54
CA ARG A 91 -4.57 25.14 10.75
C ARG A 91 -4.54 25.67 12.18
N ARG A 92 -5.70 25.87 12.83
CA ARG A 92 -5.75 26.30 14.25
C ARG A 92 -5.26 25.21 15.21
N ILE A 93 -5.50 23.94 14.85
CA ILE A 93 -5.18 22.77 15.68
C ILE A 93 -3.72 22.32 15.48
N ASP A 94 -3.28 22.30 14.23
CA ASP A 94 -1.99 21.77 13.79
C ASP A 94 -1.48 22.55 12.57
N PRO A 95 -0.87 23.74 12.78
CA PRO A 95 -0.36 24.58 11.71
C PRO A 95 0.67 23.86 10.82
N LYS A 96 1.53 23.03 11.44
CA LYS A 96 2.57 22.28 10.74
C LYS A 96 1.95 21.30 9.75
N ARG A 97 0.94 20.53 10.18
CA ARG A 97 0.28 19.58 9.29
C ARG A 97 -0.58 20.27 8.23
N ALA A 98 -1.23 21.37 8.57
CA ALA A 98 -2.02 22.16 7.62
C ALA A 98 -1.17 22.72 6.48
N ALA A 99 0.08 23.12 6.74
CA ALA A 99 1.01 23.61 5.72
C ALA A 99 1.40 22.54 4.68
N GLU A 100 1.42 21.26 5.06
CA GLU A 100 1.75 20.13 4.18
C GLU A 100 0.57 19.65 3.34
N ILE A 101 -0.66 19.98 3.74
CA ILE A 101 -1.88 19.49 3.11
C ILE A 101 -2.51 20.61 2.28
N HIS A 102 -2.70 20.34 0.98
CA HIS A 102 -3.41 21.26 0.10
C HIS A 102 -4.87 21.46 0.57
N PRO A 103 -5.43 22.68 0.56
CA PRO A 103 -6.80 22.96 1.05
C PRO A 103 -7.90 22.13 0.36
N ASN A 104 -7.66 21.66 -0.86
CA ASN A 104 -8.59 20.82 -1.62
C ASN A 104 -8.45 19.31 -1.32
N ASP A 105 -7.46 18.90 -0.52
CA ASP A 105 -7.25 17.50 -0.18
C ASP A 105 -8.16 17.07 0.98
N ARG A 106 -9.46 16.92 0.66
CA ARG A 106 -10.51 16.54 1.62
C ARG A 106 -10.14 15.30 2.42
N TYR A 107 -9.53 14.30 1.77
CA TYR A 107 -9.16 13.06 2.42
C TYR A 107 -8.13 13.28 3.54
N ARG A 108 -7.03 13.98 3.24
CA ARG A 108 -5.98 14.23 4.23
C ARG A 108 -6.44 15.17 5.35
N ILE A 109 -7.29 16.15 5.03
CA ILE A 109 -7.85 17.08 6.01
C ILE A 109 -8.79 16.34 6.98
N VAL A 110 -9.75 15.57 6.46
CA VAL A 110 -10.67 14.77 7.28
C VAL A 110 -9.89 13.81 8.16
N ARG A 111 -8.89 13.10 7.62
CA ARG A 111 -8.06 12.19 8.42
C ARG A 111 -7.29 12.94 9.52
N ALA A 112 -6.73 14.11 9.24
CA ALA A 112 -6.01 14.88 10.27
C ALA A 112 -6.94 15.35 11.41
N LEU A 113 -8.14 15.84 11.07
CA LEU A 113 -9.14 16.23 12.06
C LEU A 113 -9.68 15.04 12.86
N GLU A 114 -9.90 13.90 12.20
CA GLU A 114 -10.30 12.64 12.84
C GLU A 114 -9.25 12.18 13.86
N ILE A 115 -7.96 12.19 13.49
CA ILE A 115 -6.86 11.83 14.39
C ILE A 115 -6.87 12.71 15.64
N HIS A 116 -6.99 14.03 15.46
CA HIS A 116 -7.07 14.94 16.60
C HIS A 116 -8.31 14.68 17.45
N ALA A 117 -9.48 14.52 16.83
CA ALA A 117 -10.72 14.29 17.56
C ALA A 117 -10.65 13.04 18.43
N THR A 118 -9.97 11.99 17.98
CA THR A 118 -9.85 10.72 18.71
C THR A 118 -8.69 10.70 19.71
N SER A 119 -7.54 11.29 19.37
CA SER A 119 -6.37 11.29 20.27
C SER A 119 -6.29 12.47 21.24
N GLY A 120 -6.97 13.57 20.95
CA GLY A 120 -6.79 14.86 21.63
C GLY A 120 -5.46 15.57 21.31
N LEU A 121 -4.60 14.98 20.47
CA LEU A 121 -3.28 15.53 20.13
C LEU A 121 -3.21 16.00 18.67
N PRO A 122 -2.41 17.03 18.36
CA PRO A 122 -2.11 17.40 16.99
C PRO A 122 -1.48 16.22 16.22
N PRO A 123 -1.94 15.92 14.99
CA PRO A 123 -1.35 14.86 14.17
C PRO A 123 0.17 14.98 13.98
N SER A 124 0.70 16.18 13.83
CA SER A 124 2.14 16.44 13.66
C SER A 124 2.96 16.08 14.90
N GLU A 125 2.42 16.28 16.10
CA GLU A 125 3.05 15.89 17.36
C GLU A 125 3.10 14.37 17.46
N LEU A 126 1.97 13.72 17.19
CA LEU A 126 1.88 12.28 17.08
C LEU A 126 2.95 11.76 16.10
N TYR A 127 2.99 12.26 14.85
CA TYR A 127 3.98 11.83 13.86
C TYR A 127 5.43 12.05 14.31
N ALA A 128 5.72 13.11 15.07
CA ALA A 128 7.05 13.37 15.62
C ALA A 128 7.45 12.34 16.68
N ARG A 129 6.53 11.97 17.60
CA ARG A 129 6.75 10.93 18.61
C ARG A 129 7.08 9.57 17.98
N HIS A 130 6.49 9.25 16.84
CA HIS A 130 6.82 8.03 16.09
C HIS A 130 8.20 8.09 15.46
N GLN A 131 8.62 9.24 14.89
CA GLN A 131 9.98 9.39 14.35
C GLN A 131 11.07 9.24 15.42
N ALA A 132 10.73 9.48 16.69
CA ALA A 132 11.62 9.25 17.82
C ALA A 132 11.76 7.76 18.21
N SER A 133 10.86 6.88 17.74
CA SER A 133 11.04 5.43 17.88
C SER A 133 11.86 4.91 16.71
N PRO A 134 13.02 4.27 16.95
CA PRO A 134 13.84 3.76 15.85
C PRO A 134 13.01 2.73 15.07
N PRO A 135 13.04 2.79 13.72
CA PRO A 135 12.37 1.79 12.91
C PRO A 135 12.95 0.40 13.24
N PRO A 136 12.18 -0.68 12.98
CA PRO A 136 12.72 -2.02 13.07
C PRO A 136 14.02 -2.11 12.25
N SER A 137 15.15 -2.36 12.93
CA SER A 137 16.46 -2.40 12.29
C SER A 137 16.80 -3.83 11.93
N TRP A 138 16.60 -4.17 10.67
CA TRP A 138 17.09 -5.42 10.09
C TRP A 138 17.79 -5.18 8.75
N PRO A 139 18.79 -6.01 8.42
CA PRO A 139 19.41 -6.00 7.11
C PRO A 139 18.36 -6.19 6.02
N ARG A 140 18.41 -5.35 4.99
CA ARG A 140 17.49 -5.40 3.85
C ARG A 140 18.18 -4.92 2.60
N LEU A 141 17.82 -5.51 1.47
CA LEU A 141 18.09 -5.00 0.14
C LEU A 141 16.77 -4.52 -0.44
N VAL A 142 16.71 -3.27 -0.91
CA VAL A 142 15.51 -2.72 -1.53
C VAL A 142 15.79 -2.49 -3.00
N ILE A 143 15.13 -3.28 -3.85
CA ILE A 143 15.27 -3.20 -5.31
C ILE A 143 14.07 -2.47 -5.88
N GLY A 144 14.34 -1.43 -6.68
CA GLY A 144 13.36 -0.72 -7.47
C GLY A 144 13.50 -1.09 -8.94
N LEU A 145 12.38 -1.38 -9.59
CA LEU A 145 12.32 -1.66 -11.02
C LEU A 145 11.81 -0.42 -11.75
N ASP A 146 12.62 0.17 -12.64
CA ASP A 146 12.25 1.37 -13.42
C ASP A 146 12.52 1.16 -14.91
N ARG A 147 11.66 1.74 -15.74
CA ARG A 147 11.78 1.73 -17.21
C ARG A 147 11.59 3.16 -17.73
N PRO A 148 12.09 3.47 -18.95
CA PRO A 148 11.72 4.70 -19.63
C PRO A 148 10.20 4.92 -19.65
N ARG A 149 9.76 6.17 -19.49
CA ARG A 149 8.34 6.49 -19.26
C ARG A 149 7.46 6.07 -20.44
N ASP A 150 7.93 6.32 -21.65
CA ASP A 150 7.28 5.95 -22.91
C ASP A 150 7.07 4.44 -22.99
N GLU A 151 8.10 3.65 -22.66
CA GLU A 151 8.00 2.20 -22.61
C GLU A 151 7.01 1.73 -21.53
N LEU A 152 7.11 2.27 -20.32
CA LEU A 152 6.20 1.94 -19.21
C LEU A 152 4.74 2.22 -19.59
N TYR A 153 4.47 3.35 -20.25
CA TYR A 153 3.12 3.73 -20.63
C TYR A 153 2.58 2.83 -21.74
N ARG A 154 3.39 2.53 -22.76
CA ARG A 154 3.01 1.56 -23.79
C ARG A 154 2.64 0.20 -23.18
N ARG A 155 3.49 -0.34 -22.29
CA ARG A 155 3.22 -1.63 -21.63
C ARG A 155 1.97 -1.60 -20.73
N ILE A 156 1.68 -0.46 -20.09
CA ILE A 156 0.43 -0.29 -19.32
C ILE A 156 -0.77 -0.37 -20.25
N ASP A 157 -0.71 0.30 -21.40
CA ASP A 157 -1.82 0.39 -22.34
C ASP A 157 -2.13 -0.96 -22.97
N GLU A 158 -1.10 -1.63 -23.47
CA GLU A 158 -1.18 -3.01 -23.99
C GLU A 158 -1.68 -4.00 -22.93
N ARG A 159 -1.26 -3.84 -21.67
CA ARG A 159 -1.74 -4.71 -20.58
C ARG A 159 -3.23 -4.51 -20.32
N VAL A 160 -3.72 -3.26 -20.34
CA VAL A 160 -5.15 -3.00 -20.13
C VAL A 160 -5.97 -3.62 -21.27
N GLU A 161 -5.52 -3.51 -22.51
CA GLU A 161 -6.18 -4.14 -23.66
C GLU A 161 -6.26 -5.66 -23.49
N ARG A 162 -5.13 -6.32 -23.15
CA ARG A 162 -5.12 -7.75 -22.84
C ARG A 162 -6.07 -8.14 -21.70
N MET A 163 -6.14 -7.35 -20.62
CA MET A 163 -7.05 -7.63 -19.52
C MET A 163 -8.53 -7.64 -19.98
N ILE A 164 -8.90 -6.78 -20.94
CA ILE A 164 -10.25 -6.79 -21.52
C ILE A 164 -10.47 -8.04 -22.37
N GLU A 165 -9.51 -8.38 -23.23
CA GLU A 165 -9.54 -9.58 -24.08
C GLU A 165 -9.61 -10.87 -23.27
N GLU A 166 -8.90 -10.93 -22.15
CA GLU A 166 -8.86 -12.05 -21.19
C GLU A 166 -10.11 -12.12 -20.30
N GLY A 167 -11.06 -11.18 -20.45
CA GLY A 167 -12.39 -11.29 -19.84
C GLY A 167 -12.62 -10.49 -18.56
N LEU A 168 -11.87 -9.39 -18.32
CA LEU A 168 -12.11 -8.51 -17.16
C LEU A 168 -13.57 -8.03 -17.06
N VAL A 169 -14.24 -7.78 -18.20
CA VAL A 169 -15.65 -7.37 -18.22
C VAL A 169 -16.55 -8.48 -17.67
N ALA A 170 -16.32 -9.72 -18.10
CA ALA A 170 -17.07 -10.90 -17.66
C ALA A 170 -16.81 -11.19 -16.18
N GLU A 171 -15.56 -11.05 -15.72
CA GLU A 171 -15.19 -11.20 -14.32
C GLU A 171 -15.97 -10.22 -13.41
N VAL A 172 -15.96 -8.93 -13.75
CA VAL A 172 -16.65 -7.90 -12.95
C VAL A 172 -18.16 -8.10 -12.99
N ALA A 173 -18.73 -8.44 -14.15
CA ALA A 173 -20.16 -8.77 -14.27
C ALA A 173 -20.52 -9.98 -13.40
N GLY A 174 -19.68 -11.01 -13.38
CA GLY A 174 -19.81 -12.18 -12.52
C GLY A 174 -19.87 -11.81 -11.04
N LEU A 175 -18.91 -11.00 -10.56
CA LEU A 175 -18.87 -10.53 -9.18
C LEU A 175 -20.15 -9.78 -8.77
N LEU A 176 -20.62 -8.86 -9.61
CA LEU A 176 -21.85 -8.10 -9.35
C LEU A 176 -23.08 -9.01 -9.33
N SER A 177 -23.19 -9.93 -10.30
CA SER A 177 -24.31 -10.89 -10.37
C SER A 177 -24.31 -11.88 -9.21
N GLY A 178 -23.12 -12.17 -8.64
CA GLY A 178 -22.93 -12.97 -7.43
C GLY A 178 -23.29 -12.24 -6.13
N GLY A 179 -23.81 -11.02 -6.21
CA GLY A 179 -24.30 -10.25 -5.08
C GLY A 179 -23.25 -9.34 -4.43
N LEU A 180 -22.04 -9.23 -4.99
CA LEU A 180 -21.06 -8.27 -4.50
C LEU A 180 -21.56 -6.85 -4.80
N SER A 181 -21.65 -6.02 -3.76
CA SER A 181 -22.02 -4.62 -3.94
C SER A 181 -21.01 -3.91 -4.84
N ALA A 182 -21.50 -3.12 -5.80
CA ALA A 182 -20.66 -2.28 -6.65
C ALA A 182 -19.80 -1.25 -5.87
N ASP A 183 -20.18 -0.95 -4.62
CA ASP A 183 -19.42 -0.07 -3.73
C ASP A 183 -18.43 -0.84 -2.84
N ALA A 184 -18.31 -2.17 -3.00
CA ALA A 184 -17.41 -3.02 -2.24
C ALA A 184 -15.94 -2.57 -2.38
N PRO A 185 -15.12 -2.70 -1.31
CA PRO A 185 -13.71 -2.32 -1.33
C PRO A 185 -12.92 -2.89 -2.52
N GLY A 186 -13.08 -4.17 -2.83
CA GLY A 186 -12.40 -4.84 -3.94
C GLY A 186 -12.73 -4.24 -5.31
N LEU A 187 -13.97 -3.78 -5.52
CA LEU A 187 -14.41 -3.18 -6.77
C LEU A 187 -13.98 -1.71 -6.95
N ARG A 188 -13.40 -1.07 -5.91
CA ARG A 188 -12.85 0.28 -6.01
C ARG A 188 -11.47 0.32 -6.67
N ALA A 189 -10.85 -0.83 -6.91
CA ALA A 189 -9.55 -0.93 -7.58
C ALA A 189 -9.60 -0.38 -9.02
N LEU A 190 -8.43 0.04 -9.54
CA LEU A 190 -8.28 0.43 -10.93
C LEU A 190 -8.56 -0.77 -11.84
N GLY A 191 -9.27 -0.54 -12.95
CA GLY A 191 -9.84 -1.62 -13.75
C GLY A 191 -11.29 -1.83 -13.34
N TYR A 192 -11.50 -2.47 -12.20
CA TYR A 192 -12.83 -2.81 -11.66
C TYR A 192 -13.78 -1.62 -11.61
N ARG A 193 -13.39 -0.50 -10.98
CA ARG A 193 -14.28 0.66 -10.83
C ARG A 193 -14.76 1.23 -12.16
N GLN A 194 -13.92 1.18 -13.20
CA GLN A 194 -14.27 1.68 -14.53
C GLN A 194 -15.19 0.70 -15.25
N ILE A 195 -14.95 -0.60 -15.09
CA ILE A 195 -15.84 -1.62 -15.65
C ILE A 195 -17.20 -1.62 -14.96
N VAL A 196 -17.26 -1.40 -13.65
CA VAL A 196 -18.53 -1.20 -12.93
C VAL A 196 -19.32 -0.02 -13.52
N ALA A 197 -18.66 1.12 -13.75
CA ALA A 197 -19.30 2.28 -14.38
C ALA A 197 -19.81 1.96 -15.80
N HIS A 198 -19.04 1.21 -16.59
CA HIS A 198 -19.49 0.73 -17.90
C HIS A 198 -20.72 -0.18 -17.80
N LEU A 199 -20.71 -1.16 -16.90
CA LEU A 199 -21.82 -2.11 -16.70
C LEU A 199 -23.09 -1.43 -16.17
N ARG A 200 -22.97 -0.26 -15.53
CA ARG A 200 -24.09 0.60 -15.12
C ARG A 200 -24.61 1.51 -16.24
N GLY A 201 -24.00 1.49 -17.42
CA GLY A 201 -24.36 2.35 -18.55
C GLY A 201 -23.91 3.81 -18.39
N GLU A 202 -22.99 4.10 -17.47
CA GLU A 202 -22.48 5.46 -17.21
C GLU A 202 -21.46 5.89 -18.27
N CYS A 203 -20.82 4.94 -18.96
CA CYS A 203 -19.91 5.18 -20.08
C CYS A 203 -19.84 3.96 -21.01
N SER A 204 -19.35 4.17 -22.22
CA SER A 204 -19.02 3.09 -23.17
C SER A 204 -17.79 2.29 -22.73
N LEU A 205 -17.62 1.09 -23.27
CA LEU A 205 -16.46 0.24 -22.96
C LEU A 205 -15.15 0.93 -23.39
N SER A 206 -15.13 1.61 -24.54
CA SER A 206 -13.94 2.33 -25.02
C SER A 206 -13.55 3.48 -24.08
N GLU A 207 -14.52 4.23 -23.56
CA GLU A 207 -14.29 5.27 -22.56
C GLU A 207 -13.76 4.69 -21.24
N ALA A 208 -14.31 3.54 -20.80
CA ALA A 208 -13.82 2.84 -19.63
C ALA A 208 -12.37 2.39 -19.81
N VAL A 209 -12.02 1.78 -20.94
CA VAL A 209 -10.65 1.35 -21.27
C VAL A 209 -9.69 2.53 -21.27
N ALA A 210 -10.01 3.62 -21.98
CA ALA A 210 -9.18 4.83 -22.00
C ALA A 210 -9.00 5.43 -20.58
N SER A 211 -10.03 5.33 -19.74
CA SER A 211 -9.98 5.73 -18.33
C SER A 211 -9.07 4.82 -17.50
N ILE A 212 -9.14 3.49 -17.66
CA ILE A 212 -8.26 2.54 -16.97
C ILE A 212 -6.80 2.80 -17.32
N GLN A 213 -6.48 2.93 -18.62
CA GLN A 213 -5.13 3.22 -19.09
C GLN A 213 -4.58 4.52 -18.48
N ARG A 214 -5.33 5.62 -18.60
CA ARG A 214 -4.95 6.93 -18.03
C ARG A 214 -4.71 6.87 -16.52
N GLU A 215 -5.62 6.26 -15.78
CA GLU A 215 -5.55 6.20 -14.32
C GLU A 215 -4.44 5.26 -13.84
N THR A 216 -4.16 4.18 -14.57
CA THR A 216 -3.04 3.27 -14.31
C THR A 216 -1.70 3.97 -14.55
N ARG A 217 -1.55 4.74 -15.63
CA ARG A 217 -0.35 5.58 -15.86
C ARG A 217 -0.14 6.60 -14.74
N ARG A 218 -1.21 7.26 -14.30
CA ARG A 218 -1.16 8.20 -13.16
C ARG A 218 -0.78 7.49 -11.87
N PHE A 219 -1.28 6.28 -11.64
CA PHE A 219 -0.93 5.47 -10.48
C PHE A 219 0.54 5.06 -10.50
N ALA A 220 1.04 4.54 -11.63
CA ALA A 220 2.46 4.22 -11.83
C ALA A 220 3.37 5.43 -11.57
N LYS A 221 3.01 6.61 -12.11
CA LYS A 221 3.73 7.86 -11.82
C LYS A 221 3.77 8.16 -10.31
N ARG A 222 2.64 8.02 -9.60
CA ARG A 222 2.57 8.26 -8.15
C ARG A 222 3.44 7.27 -7.37
N GLN A 223 3.45 5.99 -7.77
CA GLN A 223 4.31 4.97 -7.17
C GLN A 223 5.79 5.35 -7.33
N LEU A 224 6.23 5.67 -8.56
CA LEU A 224 7.62 6.08 -8.82
C LEU A 224 8.00 7.35 -8.07
N THR A 225 7.15 8.38 -8.06
CA THR A 225 7.39 9.61 -7.27
C THR A 225 7.54 9.31 -5.78
N TRP A 226 6.82 8.33 -5.27
CA TRP A 226 6.94 7.94 -3.87
C TRP A 226 8.25 7.18 -3.61
N PHE A 227 8.56 6.17 -4.42
CA PHE A 227 9.76 5.34 -4.24
C PHE A 227 11.06 6.11 -4.49
N ARG A 228 11.09 7.07 -5.43
CA ARG A 228 12.28 7.90 -5.67
C ARG A 228 12.70 8.79 -4.50
N LYS A 229 11.85 8.94 -3.47
CA LYS A 229 12.20 9.66 -2.23
C LYS A 229 12.97 8.79 -1.24
N ASP A 230 13.07 7.49 -1.51
CA ASP A 230 13.72 6.53 -0.64
C ASP A 230 15.14 6.25 -1.12
N PRO A 231 16.17 6.71 -0.38
CA PRO A 231 17.56 6.57 -0.80
C PRO A 231 18.10 5.14 -0.65
N GLU A 232 17.39 4.23 0.03
CA GLU A 232 17.80 2.83 0.17
C GLU A 232 17.51 2.00 -1.10
N ILE A 233 16.73 2.54 -2.05
CA ILE A 233 16.32 1.81 -3.24
C ILE A 233 17.44 1.80 -4.27
N VAL A 234 17.91 0.60 -4.61
CA VAL A 234 18.79 0.36 -5.74
C VAL A 234 17.92 0.12 -6.98
N TRP A 235 18.06 1.01 -7.97
CA TRP A 235 17.23 1.00 -9.17
C TRP A 235 17.87 0.18 -10.29
N PHE A 236 17.09 -0.70 -10.89
CA PHE A 236 17.48 -1.50 -12.06
C PHE A 236 16.44 -1.37 -13.16
N HIS A 237 16.90 -1.51 -14.40
CA HIS A 237 16.00 -1.88 -15.48
C HIS A 237 15.50 -3.32 -15.27
N PRO A 238 14.22 -3.66 -15.50
CA PRO A 238 13.73 -5.01 -15.23
C PRO A 238 14.37 -6.08 -16.11
N ASP A 239 14.94 -5.68 -17.25
CA ASP A 239 15.63 -6.60 -18.16
C ASP A 239 17.11 -6.78 -17.79
N ALA A 240 17.62 -6.08 -16.76
CA ALA A 240 18.97 -6.23 -16.24
C ALA A 240 19.07 -7.39 -15.23
N ILE A 241 18.63 -8.59 -15.64
CA ILE A 241 18.49 -9.76 -14.77
C ILE A 241 19.79 -10.12 -14.05
N ASP A 242 20.91 -10.23 -14.78
CA ASP A 242 22.22 -10.57 -14.19
C ASP A 242 22.66 -9.59 -13.10
N ALA A 243 22.38 -8.30 -13.28
CA ALA A 243 22.72 -7.26 -12.31
C ALA A 243 21.83 -7.35 -11.05
N ILE A 244 20.54 -7.64 -11.24
CA ILE A 244 19.59 -7.87 -10.15
C ILE A 244 19.99 -9.11 -9.36
N GLU A 245 20.26 -10.23 -10.03
CA GLU A 245 20.71 -11.48 -9.42
C GLU A 245 22.02 -11.29 -8.66
N GLY A 246 22.99 -10.58 -9.24
CA GLY A 246 24.25 -10.24 -8.58
C GLY A 246 24.05 -9.45 -7.28
N ALA A 247 23.15 -8.45 -7.29
CA ALA A 247 22.83 -7.68 -6.09
C ALA A 247 22.17 -8.54 -5.00
N VAL A 248 21.22 -9.40 -5.39
CA VAL A 248 20.54 -10.35 -4.48
C VAL A 248 21.53 -11.36 -3.90
N ALA A 249 22.38 -11.96 -4.73
CA ALA A 249 23.41 -12.89 -4.31
C ALA A 249 24.41 -12.24 -3.35
N GLY A 250 24.88 -11.04 -3.66
CA GLY A 250 25.79 -10.27 -2.81
C GLY A 250 25.19 -9.93 -1.45
N PHE A 251 23.91 -9.56 -1.39
CA PHE A 251 23.21 -9.31 -0.13
C PHE A 251 23.14 -10.57 0.74
N PHE A 252 22.79 -11.71 0.16
CA PHE A 252 22.65 -12.96 0.90
C PHE A 252 23.96 -13.72 1.16
N ALA A 253 25.08 -13.29 0.59
CA ALA A 253 26.40 -13.83 0.90
C ALA A 253 26.90 -13.38 2.28
N GLN A 254 26.34 -12.30 2.83
CA GLN A 254 26.69 -11.81 4.15
C GLN A 254 25.91 -12.58 5.23
N PRO A 255 26.56 -13.02 6.32
CA PRO A 255 25.85 -13.61 7.45
C PRO A 255 25.08 -12.51 8.19
N PHE A 256 23.77 -12.68 8.33
CA PHE A 256 22.98 -11.83 9.21
C PHE A 256 21.91 -12.62 9.97
N ALA A 257 21.66 -12.20 11.20
CA ALA A 257 20.56 -12.71 12.01
C ALA A 257 19.23 -12.22 11.41
N SER A 258 18.33 -13.16 11.14
CA SER A 258 16.99 -12.82 10.70
C SER A 258 16.26 -12.05 11.82
N PRO A 259 15.43 -11.04 11.46
CA PRO A 259 14.59 -10.35 12.44
C PRO A 259 13.27 -11.06 12.73
N PHE A 260 12.87 -12.06 11.94
CA PHE A 260 11.58 -12.76 12.06
C PHE A 260 11.71 -14.14 12.72
N ARG A 261 12.92 -14.65 12.98
CA ARG A 261 13.10 -15.82 13.85
C ARG A 261 12.86 -15.45 15.31
N ARG A 262 11.80 -15.99 15.92
CA ARG A 262 11.68 -16.04 17.39
C ARG A 262 12.65 -17.08 17.93
N GLY A 263 13.64 -16.62 18.70
CA GLY A 263 14.37 -17.42 19.68
C GLY A 263 15.84 -17.71 19.37
N GLU A 264 16.72 -16.87 19.92
CA GLU A 264 17.99 -17.27 20.59
C GLU A 264 18.48 -16.13 21.52
N ARG A 265 17.55 -15.45 22.20
CA ARG A 265 17.88 -14.56 23.33
C ARG A 265 16.99 -14.89 24.51
N GLY A 266 17.49 -15.77 25.38
CA GLY A 266 16.81 -16.14 26.62
C GLY A 266 17.26 -17.48 27.20
N GLY A 267 18.56 -17.75 27.24
CA GLY A 267 19.12 -18.97 27.83
C GLY A 267 20.47 -18.69 28.49
N ALA A 268 20.56 -17.65 29.31
CA ALA A 268 21.69 -17.51 30.23
C ALA A 268 21.34 -18.33 31.48
N GLY A 269 22.02 -19.47 31.62
CA GLY A 269 21.85 -20.40 32.72
C GLY A 269 22.00 -19.73 34.09
N LYS A 270 21.08 -20.09 34.99
CA LYS A 270 21.41 -20.18 36.40
C LYS A 270 21.93 -21.60 36.63
N GLU A 271 23.22 -21.79 36.47
CA GLU A 271 23.93 -22.87 37.12
C GLU A 271 24.38 -22.42 38.52
N ALA A 272 24.10 -23.31 39.47
CA ALA A 272 24.66 -23.52 40.79
C ALA A 272 25.63 -22.49 41.40
N GLY A 273 25.28 -22.07 42.61
CA GLY A 273 26.11 -21.40 43.60
C GLY A 273 25.30 -21.18 44.86
#